data_AF-A0A9W4T3N7-F1
#
_entry.id   AF-A0A9W4T3N7-F1
#
_cell.length_a   1.000
_cell.length_b   1.000
_cell.length_c   1.000
_cell.angle_alpha   90.00
_cell.angle_beta   90.00
_cell.angle_gamma   90.00
#
_symmetry.space_group_name_H-M   'P 1'
#
loop_
_entity.id
_entity.type
_entity.pdbx_description
1 polymer ?
#
loop_
_entity_poly.entity_id
_entity_poly.type
_entity_poly.pdbx_seq_one_letter_code
_entity_poly.pdbx_strand_id
1 'polypeptide(L)'
;VIHHILKIQNDYEVIIMIADLHSLTIPKKEFNYQTKVFEMAALLYGCGLNENCKIYVQSSVSEHLELMNLLSPHITVGKLGDMIQYKDKVEKEGGTGNLALLSYPVLMAADIFLYTEQEKDLVIVGQDQKQHLELATDLANKFNNFYGKELLKLPKSVIPELGAKIMGLKNPEKKMSKSENDYIGLLDTPQTVKEKFKKAKTDSDKNNTIYREISKVEKEMKKLNYSEFKDKVAEIVNEKLGIIQKRYSNYLPKISEILEKNNQYLKNLAKKKITKQESQKNYFFSLLTKIDEEYKNYKCWPRKENVFRLFREISLDKIKVVILGQDPYHLPEVADGLAFSTQKNNYIPASLKNIFLELSQDLNCSPPTKSNLLP
;
A
#
# COMPACT_ATOMS: atom_id res chain seq x y z
N VAL A 1 5.45 6.71 -17.38
CA VAL A 1 4.54 7.13 -16.30
C VAL A 1 4.76 8.60 -15.94
N ILE A 2 5.88 8.99 -15.31
CA ILE A 2 6.13 10.40 -14.91
C ILE A 2 5.95 11.39 -16.08
N HIS A 3 6.50 11.11 -17.26
CA HIS A 3 6.32 11.97 -18.44
C HIS A 3 4.85 12.18 -18.85
N HIS A 4 3.99 11.17 -18.67
CA HIS A 4 2.56 11.30 -18.95
C HIS A 4 1.88 12.15 -17.87
N ILE A 5 2.23 11.93 -16.59
CA ILE A 5 1.74 12.73 -15.46
C ILE A 5 2.08 14.21 -15.66
N LEU A 6 3.30 14.53 -16.11
CA LEU A 6 3.71 15.92 -16.38
C LEU A 6 2.80 16.65 -17.37
N LYS A 7 2.14 15.93 -18.30
CA LYS A 7 1.22 16.51 -19.29
C LYS A 7 -0.17 16.78 -18.73
N ILE A 8 -0.60 16.04 -17.71
CA ILE A 8 -1.97 16.10 -17.17
C ILE A 8 -2.05 16.73 -15.78
N GLN A 9 -0.92 16.97 -15.12
CA GLN A 9 -0.86 17.45 -13.72
C GLN A 9 -1.53 18.80 -13.46
N ASN A 10 -1.85 19.57 -14.51
CA ASN A 10 -2.57 20.83 -14.39
C ASN A 10 -4.08 20.67 -14.63
N ASP A 11 -4.50 19.56 -15.22
CA ASP A 11 -5.90 19.30 -15.59
C ASP A 11 -6.58 18.35 -14.60
N TYR A 12 -5.80 17.60 -13.81
CA TYR A 12 -6.27 16.61 -12.86
C TYR A 12 -5.69 16.83 -11.46
N GLU A 13 -6.45 16.46 -10.43
CA GLU A 13 -5.87 16.18 -9.11
C GLU A 13 -5.10 14.86 -9.18
N VAL A 14 -3.77 14.96 -9.14
CA VAL A 14 -2.90 13.78 -9.28
C VAL A 14 -2.49 13.28 -7.91
N ILE A 15 -2.83 12.03 -7.60
CA ILE A 15 -2.38 11.34 -6.39
C ILE A 15 -1.25 10.37 -6.76
N ILE A 16 -0.12 10.46 -6.06
CA ILE A 16 1.02 9.56 -6.27
C ILE A 16 1.39 8.91 -4.95
N MET A 17 1.17 7.62 -4.87
CA MET A 17 1.51 6.84 -3.69
C MET A 17 2.93 6.29 -3.77
N ILE A 18 3.72 6.53 -2.73
CA ILE A 18 4.94 5.77 -2.47
C ILE A 18 4.52 4.48 -1.73
N ALA A 19 4.52 3.38 -2.47
CA ALA A 19 4.04 2.06 -2.06
C ALA A 19 5.05 1.33 -1.16
N ASP A 20 5.30 1.86 0.03
CA ASP A 20 6.28 1.30 0.97
C ASP A 20 5.82 -0.03 1.57
N LEU A 21 4.52 -0.26 1.81
CA LEU A 21 4.02 -1.57 2.25
C LEU A 21 4.20 -2.65 1.17
N HIS A 22 3.99 -2.32 -0.11
CA HIS A 22 4.31 -3.24 -1.22
C HIS A 22 5.80 -3.58 -1.30
N SER A 23 6.68 -2.68 -0.86
CA SER A 23 8.11 -2.97 -0.84
C SER A 23 8.51 -3.98 0.23
N LEU A 24 7.67 -4.19 1.25
CA LEU A 24 7.89 -5.14 2.34
C LEU A 24 7.49 -6.58 1.99
N THR A 25 6.89 -6.84 0.82
CA THR A 25 6.55 -8.22 0.40
C THR A 25 7.79 -9.11 0.24
N ILE A 26 8.96 -8.50 0.03
CA ILE A 26 10.26 -9.16 0.00
C ILE A 26 11.19 -8.34 0.91
N PRO A 27 11.22 -8.63 2.22
CA PRO A 27 11.89 -7.79 3.21
C PRO A 27 13.41 -7.86 3.06
N LYS A 28 14.05 -6.69 2.98
CA LYS A 28 15.51 -6.53 2.94
C LYS A 28 16.03 -6.02 4.28
N LYS A 29 16.87 -6.82 4.95
CA LYS A 29 17.36 -6.58 6.33
C LYS A 29 18.05 -5.23 6.51
N GLU A 30 18.83 -4.78 5.55
CA GLU A 30 19.67 -3.57 5.66
C GLU A 30 19.09 -2.36 4.89
N PHE A 31 17.85 -2.46 4.41
CA PHE A 31 17.27 -1.41 3.58
C PHE A 31 16.59 -0.34 4.44
N ASN A 32 17.07 0.90 4.36
CA ASN A 32 16.46 2.03 5.05
C ASN A 32 15.25 2.55 4.25
N TYR A 33 14.08 1.94 4.48
CA TYR A 33 12.83 2.30 3.79
C TYR A 33 12.45 3.77 4.01
N GLN A 34 12.62 4.29 5.23
CA GLN A 34 12.25 5.67 5.56
C GLN A 34 13.04 6.69 4.73
N THR A 35 14.36 6.54 4.67
CA THR A 35 15.22 7.43 3.86
C THR A 35 14.85 7.34 2.39
N LYS A 36 14.57 6.13 1.89
CA LYS A 36 14.22 5.90 0.48
C LYS A 36 12.86 6.49 0.12
N VAL A 37 11.92 6.57 1.05
CA VAL A 37 10.65 7.28 0.87
C VAL A 37 10.91 8.77 0.61
N PHE A 38 11.70 9.44 1.45
CA PHE A 38 12.02 10.86 1.28
C PHE A 38 12.81 11.13 0.00
N GLU A 39 13.82 10.32 -0.30
CA GLU A 39 14.58 10.43 -1.55
C GLU A 39 13.69 10.23 -2.78
N MET A 40 12.79 9.24 -2.77
CA MET A 40 11.87 8.99 -3.88
C MET A 40 10.90 10.17 -4.06
N ALA A 41 10.32 10.68 -2.97
CA ALA A 41 9.41 11.81 -3.02
C ALA A 41 10.09 13.06 -3.59
N ALA A 42 11.29 13.38 -3.09
CA ALA A 42 12.08 14.51 -3.59
C ALA A 42 12.46 14.32 -5.07
N LEU A 43 12.77 13.09 -5.50
CA LEU A 43 13.12 12.79 -6.88
C LEU A 43 11.92 12.94 -7.83
N LEU A 44 10.73 12.54 -7.39
CA LEU A 44 9.49 12.71 -8.14
C LEU A 44 9.19 14.19 -8.40
N TYR A 45 9.28 15.05 -7.37
CA TYR A 45 9.22 16.51 -7.57
C TYR A 45 10.39 17.04 -8.41
N GLY A 46 11.59 16.48 -8.24
CA GLY A 46 12.78 16.79 -9.05
C GLY A 46 12.56 16.59 -10.55
N CYS A 47 11.73 15.60 -10.92
CA CYS A 47 11.34 15.35 -12.31
C CYS A 47 10.42 16.42 -12.91
N GLY A 48 9.97 17.40 -12.13
CA GLY A 48 9.14 18.52 -12.58
C GLY A 48 7.66 18.39 -12.23
N LEU A 49 7.30 17.45 -11.35
CA LEU A 49 5.96 17.44 -10.74
C LEU A 49 5.82 18.68 -9.87
N ASN A 50 4.69 19.37 -9.95
CA ASN A 50 4.37 20.53 -9.12
C ASN A 50 3.56 20.13 -7.88
N GLU A 51 3.27 21.09 -7.01
CA GLU A 51 2.55 20.86 -5.74
C GLU A 51 1.09 20.42 -5.90
N ASN A 52 0.52 20.46 -7.12
CA ASN A 52 -0.79 19.87 -7.40
C ASN A 52 -0.72 18.33 -7.37
N CYS A 53 0.46 17.75 -7.59
CA CYS A 53 0.68 16.32 -7.42
C CYS A 53 0.82 15.99 -5.93
N LYS A 54 -0.20 15.32 -5.36
CA LYS A 54 -0.19 14.87 -3.97
C LYS A 54 0.61 13.58 -3.84
N ILE A 55 1.91 13.73 -3.63
CA ILE A 55 2.80 12.62 -3.29
C ILE A 55 2.66 12.29 -1.81
N TYR A 56 2.37 11.03 -1.46
CA TYR A 56 2.16 10.59 -0.08
C TYR A 56 2.71 9.18 0.15
N VAL A 57 2.82 8.76 1.40
CA VAL A 57 3.36 7.45 1.81
C VAL A 57 2.23 6.49 2.16
N GLN A 58 2.23 5.29 1.57
CA GLN A 58 1.15 4.31 1.75
C GLN A 58 0.93 3.95 3.23
N SER A 59 1.98 3.62 3.97
CA SER A 59 1.91 3.26 5.39
C SER A 59 1.40 4.39 6.31
N SER A 60 1.37 5.64 5.85
CA SER A 60 0.86 6.78 6.64
C SER A 60 -0.68 6.87 6.65
N VAL A 61 -1.36 6.01 5.87
CA VAL A 61 -2.81 5.96 5.74
C VAL A 61 -3.25 4.52 6.06
N SER A 62 -3.73 4.27 7.29
CA SER A 62 -4.08 2.91 7.76
C SER A 62 -5.24 2.30 6.98
N GLU A 63 -6.07 3.16 6.38
CA GLU A 63 -7.24 2.80 5.60
C GLU A 63 -6.90 1.86 4.42
N HIS A 64 -5.67 1.87 3.90
CA HIS A 64 -5.22 0.90 2.89
C HIS A 64 -5.31 -0.54 3.39
N LEU A 65 -4.82 -0.78 4.60
CA LEU A 65 -4.85 -2.09 5.23
C LEU A 65 -6.26 -2.47 5.71
N GLU A 66 -7.01 -1.49 6.21
CA GLU A 66 -8.41 -1.71 6.62
C GLU A 66 -9.27 -2.15 5.42
N LEU A 67 -9.17 -1.44 4.29
CA LEU A 67 -9.90 -1.80 3.08
C LEU A 67 -9.39 -3.12 2.48
N MET A 68 -8.07 -3.35 2.44
CA MET A 68 -7.53 -4.66 2.04
C MET A 68 -8.15 -5.80 2.85
N ASN A 69 -8.27 -5.61 4.17
CA ASN A 69 -8.86 -6.61 5.05
C ASN A 69 -10.35 -6.84 4.72
N LEU A 70 -11.12 -5.78 4.47
CA LEU A 70 -12.53 -5.89 4.04
C LEU A 70 -12.69 -6.56 2.66
N LEU A 71 -11.73 -6.38 1.77
CA LEU A 71 -11.73 -7.00 0.44
C LEU A 71 -11.32 -8.47 0.47
N SER A 72 -10.46 -8.87 1.42
CA SER A 72 -9.84 -10.20 1.48
C SER A 72 -10.82 -11.39 1.47
N PRO A 73 -12.02 -11.34 2.09
CA PRO A 73 -12.97 -12.46 2.07
C PRO A 73 -13.58 -12.71 0.68
N HIS A 74 -13.49 -11.75 -0.23
CA HIS A 74 -14.09 -11.83 -1.56
C HIS A 74 -13.15 -12.43 -2.62
N ILE A 75 -11.96 -12.87 -2.22
CA ILE A 75 -10.98 -13.50 -3.11
C ILE A 75 -10.43 -14.79 -2.50
N THR A 76 -10.24 -15.79 -3.35
CA THR A 76 -9.74 -17.09 -2.90
C THR A 76 -8.21 -17.14 -2.98
N VAL A 77 -7.61 -17.94 -2.09
CA VAL A 77 -6.17 -18.24 -2.11
C VAL A 77 -5.75 -18.82 -3.48
N GLY A 78 -6.55 -19.71 -4.07
CA GLY A 78 -6.27 -20.28 -5.39
C GLY A 78 -6.15 -19.21 -6.49
N LYS A 79 -7.07 -18.24 -6.52
CA LYS A 79 -7.02 -17.15 -7.51
C LYS A 79 -5.76 -16.28 -7.37
N LEU A 80 -5.31 -16.03 -6.14
CA LEU A 80 -4.06 -15.32 -5.88
C LEU A 80 -2.84 -16.16 -6.26
N GLY A 81 -2.87 -17.47 -5.96
CA GLY A 81 -1.82 -18.41 -6.31
C GLY A 81 -1.62 -18.57 -7.82
N ASP A 82 -2.67 -18.32 -8.62
CA ASP A 82 -2.61 -18.40 -10.08
C ASP A 82 -2.01 -17.19 -10.80
N MET A 83 -1.74 -16.11 -10.06
CA MET A 83 -1.16 -14.92 -10.66
C MET A 83 0.25 -15.16 -11.18
N ILE A 84 0.54 -14.70 -12.40
CA ILE A 84 1.83 -14.93 -13.07
C ILE A 84 2.95 -14.26 -12.27
N GLN A 85 2.73 -13.01 -11.84
CA GLN A 85 3.70 -12.27 -11.03
C GLN A 85 3.96 -12.92 -9.67
N TYR A 86 2.99 -13.65 -9.11
CA TYR A 86 3.21 -14.41 -7.87
C TYR A 86 4.14 -15.59 -8.15
N LYS A 87 3.79 -16.44 -9.14
CA LYS A 87 4.59 -17.61 -9.55
C LYS A 87 6.04 -17.21 -9.89
N ASP A 88 6.21 -16.18 -10.71
CA ASP A 88 7.54 -15.67 -11.12
C ASP A 88 8.38 -15.16 -9.95
N LYS A 89 7.76 -14.52 -8.95
CA LYS A 89 8.48 -13.99 -7.78
C LYS A 89 8.81 -15.11 -6.79
N VAL A 90 7.90 -16.06 -6.58
CA VAL A 90 8.15 -17.24 -5.74
C VAL A 90 9.32 -18.05 -6.27
N GLU A 91 9.39 -18.27 -7.59
CA GLU A 91 10.50 -18.97 -8.23
C GLU A 91 11.85 -18.25 -7.98
N LYS A 92 11.87 -16.92 -8.10
CA LYS A 92 13.07 -16.10 -7.85
C LYS A 92 13.52 -16.10 -6.39
N GLU A 93 12.59 -16.23 -5.44
CA GLU A 93 12.87 -16.26 -4.00
C GLU A 93 13.14 -17.67 -3.47
N GLY A 94 13.50 -18.63 -4.35
CA GLY A 94 13.89 -19.98 -3.95
C GLY A 94 12.72 -20.92 -3.68
N GLY A 95 11.54 -20.65 -4.26
CA GLY A 95 10.39 -21.55 -4.26
C GLY A 95 9.45 -21.42 -3.07
N THR A 96 9.72 -20.50 -2.12
CA THR A 96 8.83 -20.24 -0.98
C THR A 96 8.14 -18.89 -1.11
N GLY A 97 6.81 -18.92 -1.24
CA GLY A 97 5.99 -17.72 -1.21
C GLY A 97 5.60 -17.35 0.21
N ASN A 98 5.60 -16.05 0.52
CA ASN A 98 5.08 -15.54 1.79
C ASN A 98 3.69 -14.91 1.61
N LEU A 99 2.96 -14.74 2.71
CA LEU A 99 1.59 -14.20 2.71
C LEU A 99 1.51 -12.80 2.09
N ALA A 100 2.49 -11.92 2.36
CA ALA A 100 2.49 -10.58 1.80
C ALA A 100 2.64 -10.61 0.26
N LEU A 101 3.52 -11.47 -0.24
CA LEU A 101 3.70 -11.68 -1.68
C LEU A 101 2.46 -12.30 -2.35
N LEU A 102 1.71 -13.13 -1.64
CA LEU A 102 0.46 -13.69 -2.16
C LEU A 102 -0.68 -12.65 -2.16
N SER A 103 -0.75 -11.82 -1.11
CA SER A 103 -1.90 -10.94 -0.85
C SER A 103 -1.75 -9.50 -1.35
N TYR A 104 -0.55 -9.07 -1.78
CA TYR A 104 -0.35 -7.70 -2.29
C TYR A 104 -1.28 -7.28 -3.45
N PRO A 105 -1.79 -8.18 -4.33
CA PRO A 105 -2.77 -7.77 -5.34
C PRO A 105 -4.07 -7.24 -4.72
N VAL A 106 -4.46 -7.74 -3.55
CA VAL A 106 -5.61 -7.25 -2.78
C VAL A 106 -5.30 -5.88 -2.17
N LEU A 107 -4.08 -5.68 -1.67
CA LEU A 107 -3.62 -4.37 -1.21
C LEU A 107 -3.64 -3.36 -2.36
N MET A 108 -3.15 -3.73 -3.55
CA MET A 108 -3.19 -2.88 -4.74
C MET A 108 -4.62 -2.50 -5.13
N ALA A 109 -5.58 -3.42 -5.01
CA ALA A 109 -6.98 -3.12 -5.24
C ALA A 109 -7.53 -2.11 -4.20
N ALA A 110 -7.19 -2.29 -2.92
CA ALA A 110 -7.54 -1.33 -1.88
C ALA A 110 -6.95 0.07 -2.15
N ASP A 111 -5.67 0.13 -2.56
CA ASP A 111 -4.99 1.38 -2.89
C ASP A 111 -5.71 2.17 -3.99
N ILE A 112 -6.28 1.45 -4.98
CA ILE A 112 -7.07 2.03 -6.06
C ILE A 112 -8.42 2.52 -5.52
N PHE A 113 -9.15 1.66 -4.80
CA PHE A 113 -10.53 1.92 -4.42
C PHE A 113 -10.72 3.01 -3.36
N LEU A 114 -9.68 3.33 -2.59
CA LEU A 114 -9.72 4.44 -1.65
C LEU A 114 -9.84 5.81 -2.33
N TYR A 115 -9.42 5.92 -3.59
CA TYR A 115 -9.36 7.19 -4.30
C TYR A 115 -10.12 7.20 -5.62
N THR A 116 -10.81 6.11 -5.97
CA THR A 116 -11.77 6.08 -7.08
C THR A 116 -13.19 6.22 -6.56
N GLU A 117 -13.80 7.38 -6.86
CA GLU A 117 -15.18 7.72 -6.49
C GLU A 117 -16.06 7.97 -7.72
N GLN A 118 -15.46 8.47 -8.80
CA GLN A 118 -16.15 8.94 -9.99
C GLN A 118 -15.73 8.12 -11.20
N GLU A 119 -16.61 8.02 -12.18
CA GLU A 119 -16.32 7.33 -13.43
C GLU A 119 -15.18 7.96 -14.25
N LYS A 120 -14.83 9.22 -13.97
CA LYS A 120 -13.75 9.94 -14.64
C LYS A 120 -12.39 9.73 -13.97
N ASP A 121 -12.34 9.05 -12.82
CA ASP A 121 -11.10 8.80 -12.10
C ASP A 121 -10.29 7.73 -12.85
N LEU A 122 -8.99 7.99 -13.02
CA LEU A 122 -8.10 7.20 -13.87
C LEU A 122 -6.94 6.64 -13.07
N VAL A 123 -6.64 5.36 -13.28
CA VAL A 123 -5.47 4.69 -12.72
C VAL A 123 -4.40 4.57 -13.80
N ILE A 124 -3.28 5.27 -13.62
CA ILE A 124 -2.14 5.18 -14.55
C ILE A 124 -1.22 4.06 -14.09
N VAL A 125 -1.15 2.98 -14.86
CA VAL A 125 -0.25 1.85 -14.58
C VAL A 125 0.62 1.51 -15.77
N GLY A 126 1.71 0.76 -15.51
CA GLY A 126 2.47 0.13 -16.58
C GLY A 126 1.74 -1.07 -17.17
N GLN A 127 2.11 -1.46 -18.40
CA GLN A 127 1.55 -2.66 -19.07
C GLN A 127 1.64 -3.92 -18.21
N ASP A 128 2.72 -4.04 -17.43
CA ASP A 128 3.02 -5.20 -16.58
C ASP A 128 2.01 -5.40 -15.42
N GLN A 129 1.08 -4.46 -15.22
CA GLN A 129 0.09 -4.42 -14.12
C GLN A 129 -1.35 -4.76 -14.57
N LYS A 130 -1.55 -5.16 -15.83
CA LYS A 130 -2.88 -5.45 -16.38
C LYS A 130 -3.63 -6.52 -15.57
N GLN A 131 -2.95 -7.61 -15.18
CA GLN A 131 -3.57 -8.69 -14.40
C GLN A 131 -4.05 -8.22 -13.02
N HIS A 132 -3.36 -7.27 -12.38
CA HIS A 132 -3.79 -6.72 -11.09
C HIS A 132 -5.03 -5.82 -11.23
N LEU A 133 -5.16 -5.08 -12.33
CA LEU A 133 -6.35 -4.28 -12.62
C LEU A 133 -7.58 -5.15 -12.93
N GLU A 134 -7.38 -6.25 -13.66
CA GLU A 134 -8.43 -7.26 -13.88
C GLU A 134 -8.88 -7.87 -12.54
N LEU A 135 -7.93 -8.23 -11.67
CA LEU A 135 -8.24 -8.69 -10.32
C LEU A 135 -9.01 -7.66 -9.50
N ALA A 136 -8.61 -6.38 -9.54
CA ALA A 136 -9.33 -5.32 -8.86
C ALA A 136 -10.77 -5.21 -9.38
N THR A 137 -10.97 -5.23 -10.69
CA THR A 137 -12.30 -5.19 -11.32
C THR A 137 -13.18 -6.35 -10.86
N ASP A 138 -12.66 -7.57 -10.87
CA ASP A 138 -13.38 -8.75 -10.39
C ASP A 138 -13.74 -8.65 -8.91
N LEU A 139 -12.83 -8.09 -8.11
CA LEU A 139 -13.01 -7.91 -6.68
C LEU A 139 -14.10 -6.88 -6.38
N ALA A 140 -14.12 -5.76 -7.10
CA ALA A 140 -15.19 -4.77 -7.01
C ALA A 140 -16.55 -5.36 -7.38
N ASN A 141 -16.64 -6.13 -8.47
CA ASN A 141 -17.87 -6.81 -8.86
C ASN A 141 -18.37 -7.75 -7.75
N LYS A 142 -17.49 -8.59 -7.20
CA LYS A 142 -17.85 -9.52 -6.11
C LYS A 142 -18.30 -8.78 -4.85
N PHE A 143 -17.57 -7.74 -4.46
CA PHE A 143 -17.88 -6.92 -3.29
C PHE A 143 -19.24 -6.23 -3.46
N ASN A 144 -19.47 -5.56 -4.57
CA ASN A 144 -20.72 -4.87 -4.87
C ASN A 144 -21.91 -5.84 -4.92
N ASN A 145 -21.74 -7.01 -5.56
CA ASN A 145 -22.77 -8.04 -5.62
C ASN A 145 -23.10 -8.61 -4.24
N PHE A 146 -22.10 -8.88 -3.41
CA PHE A 146 -22.31 -9.39 -2.06
C PHE A 146 -23.13 -8.42 -1.20
N TYR A 147 -22.86 -7.12 -1.29
CA TYR A 147 -23.59 -6.09 -0.55
C TYR A 147 -24.86 -5.58 -1.26
N GLY A 148 -25.14 -6.02 -2.49
CA GLY A 148 -26.32 -5.61 -3.26
C GLY A 148 -26.34 -4.12 -3.66
N LYS A 149 -25.18 -3.45 -3.67
CA LYS A 149 -25.06 -2.02 -4.03
C LYS A 149 -23.67 -1.71 -4.58
N GLU A 150 -23.59 -0.70 -5.43
CA GLU A 150 -22.32 -0.21 -5.97
C GLU A 150 -21.56 0.60 -4.90
N LEU A 151 -20.69 -0.07 -4.14
CA LEU A 151 -19.82 0.54 -3.13
C LEU A 151 -18.45 0.92 -3.70
N LEU A 152 -17.96 0.14 -4.66
CA LEU A 152 -16.66 0.30 -5.29
C LEU A 152 -16.85 0.58 -6.77
N LYS A 153 -16.25 1.66 -7.28
CA LYS A 153 -16.25 1.96 -8.71
C LYS A 153 -15.23 1.08 -9.44
N LEU A 154 -15.61 0.57 -10.60
CA LEU A 154 -14.69 -0.21 -11.43
C LEU A 154 -13.54 0.69 -11.90
N PRO A 155 -12.27 0.25 -11.76
CA PRO A 155 -11.14 1.10 -12.06
C PRO A 155 -11.00 1.26 -13.58
N LYS A 156 -11.00 2.51 -14.06
CA LYS A 156 -10.61 2.81 -15.44
C LYS A 156 -9.11 3.03 -15.47
N SER A 157 -8.41 2.26 -16.30
CA SER A 157 -6.96 2.41 -16.44
C SER A 157 -6.60 3.15 -17.72
N VAL A 158 -5.63 4.04 -17.59
CA VAL A 158 -4.91 4.58 -18.74
C VAL A 158 -3.57 3.89 -18.77
N ILE A 159 -3.37 3.05 -19.78
CA ILE A 159 -2.06 2.55 -20.14
C ILE A 159 -1.49 3.58 -21.09
N PRO A 160 -0.51 4.41 -20.68
CA PRO A 160 0.05 5.41 -21.57
C PRO A 160 0.59 4.69 -22.80
N GLU A 161 0.21 5.15 -24.00
CA GLU A 161 0.93 4.79 -25.22
C GLU A 161 2.39 5.06 -24.94
N LEU A 162 3.17 3.97 -24.91
CA LEU A 162 4.52 3.95 -24.35
C LEU A 162 5.30 5.20 -24.77
N GLY A 163 5.67 6.03 -23.78
CA GLY A 163 6.95 6.71 -23.88
C GLY A 163 7.96 5.63 -24.24
N ALA A 164 8.64 5.80 -25.37
CA ALA A 164 9.19 4.70 -26.15
C ALA A 164 9.95 3.71 -25.25
N LYS A 165 9.71 2.39 -25.39
CA LYS A 165 10.28 1.34 -24.53
C LYS A 165 11.78 1.57 -24.37
N ILE A 166 12.22 2.01 -23.19
CA ILE A 166 13.63 2.27 -22.96
C ILE A 166 14.32 0.92 -22.75
N MET A 167 15.16 0.55 -23.72
CA MET A 167 15.87 -0.73 -23.75
C MET A 167 17.18 -0.65 -22.98
N GLY A 168 17.66 -1.79 -22.50
CA GLY A 168 18.94 -1.92 -21.80
C GLY A 168 20.12 -1.41 -22.63
N LEU A 169 21.15 -0.90 -21.94
CA LEU A 169 22.41 -0.49 -22.56
C LEU A 169 23.30 -1.71 -22.85
N LYS A 170 23.24 -2.75 -22.00
CA LYS A 170 23.96 -4.01 -22.17
C LYS A 170 23.15 -5.02 -22.99
N ASN A 171 21.85 -5.13 -22.69
CA ASN A 171 20.92 -6.00 -23.42
C ASN A 171 19.78 -5.18 -24.07
N PRO A 172 19.96 -4.76 -25.33
CA PRO A 172 18.99 -3.95 -26.09
C PRO A 172 17.68 -4.66 -26.45
N GLU A 173 17.59 -5.99 -26.26
CA GLU A 173 16.35 -6.76 -26.49
C GLU A 173 15.46 -6.79 -25.24
N LYS A 174 16.03 -6.46 -24.08
CA LYS A 174 15.33 -6.36 -22.81
C LYS A 174 15.07 -4.90 -22.43
N LYS A 175 13.96 -4.67 -21.74
CA LYS A 175 13.66 -3.38 -21.09
C LYS A 175 14.72 -3.09 -20.03
N MET A 176 15.10 -1.83 -19.84
CA MET A 176 15.99 -1.45 -18.74
C MET A 176 15.50 -2.03 -17.42
N SER A 177 16.43 -2.61 -16.66
CA SER A 177 16.13 -3.23 -15.39
C SER A 177 17.13 -2.83 -14.32
N LYS A 178 16.59 -2.41 -13.17
CA LYS A 178 17.38 -2.18 -11.96
C LYS A 178 18.00 -3.49 -11.43
N SER A 179 17.32 -4.63 -11.60
CA SER A 179 17.80 -5.93 -11.10
C SER A 179 18.98 -6.48 -11.90
N GLU A 180 19.03 -6.21 -13.21
CA GLU A 180 20.14 -6.64 -14.09
C GLU A 180 21.29 -5.59 -14.14
N ASN A 181 21.20 -4.53 -13.33
CA ASN A 181 22.10 -3.38 -13.34
C ASN A 181 22.36 -2.84 -14.77
N ASP A 182 21.27 -2.75 -15.55
CA ASP A 182 21.23 -2.27 -16.92
C ASP A 182 20.24 -1.10 -17.05
N TYR A 183 20.62 0.04 -16.47
CA TYR A 183 19.83 1.26 -16.41
C TYR A 183 20.71 2.50 -16.19
N ILE A 184 20.18 3.68 -16.56
CA ILE A 184 20.70 4.99 -16.12
C ILE A 184 19.87 5.46 -14.92
N GLY A 185 20.53 5.72 -13.79
CA GLY A 185 19.91 6.28 -12.60
C GLY A 185 19.71 7.79 -12.74
N LEU A 186 18.60 8.32 -12.22
CA LEU A 186 18.34 9.77 -12.28
C LEU A 186 19.32 10.60 -11.43
N LEU A 187 19.93 9.96 -10.43
CA LEU A 187 20.94 10.54 -9.55
C LEU A 187 22.36 10.04 -9.88
N ASP A 188 22.57 9.35 -11.01
CA ASP A 188 23.91 8.95 -11.44
C ASP A 188 24.77 10.20 -11.68
N THR A 189 26.04 10.12 -11.29
CA THR A 189 26.99 11.21 -11.54
C THR A 189 27.29 11.34 -13.04
N PRO A 190 27.72 12.52 -13.52
CA PRO A 190 28.09 12.70 -14.92
C PRO A 190 29.11 11.67 -15.43
N GLN A 191 30.05 11.28 -14.57
CA GLN A 191 31.06 10.27 -14.85
C GLN A 191 30.45 8.87 -15.00
N THR A 192 29.58 8.47 -14.06
CA THR A 192 28.87 7.19 -14.11
C THR A 192 28.03 7.05 -15.38
N VAL A 193 27.34 8.11 -15.79
CA VAL A 193 26.54 8.14 -17.03
C VAL A 193 27.44 7.93 -18.25
N LYS A 194 28.56 8.68 -18.36
CA LYS A 194 29.53 8.52 -19.45
C LYS A 194 30.06 7.08 -19.53
N GLU A 195 30.43 6.50 -18.40
CA GLU A 195 30.93 5.12 -18.36
C GLU A 195 29.88 4.09 -18.80
N LYS A 196 28.62 4.28 -18.40
CA LYS A 196 27.51 3.40 -18.81
C LYS A 196 27.25 3.47 -20.31
N PHE A 197 27.26 4.67 -20.92
CA PHE A 197 27.11 4.81 -22.38
C PHE A 197 28.32 4.29 -23.16
N LYS A 198 29.54 4.51 -22.66
CA LYS A 198 30.76 3.96 -23.28
C LYS A 198 30.69 2.44 -23.41
N LYS A 199 30.21 1.76 -22.35
CA LYS A 199 30.05 0.30 -22.27
C LYS A 199 28.81 -0.26 -22.99
N ALA A 200 27.94 0.60 -23.54
CA ALA A 200 26.73 0.14 -24.22
C ALA A 200 27.05 -0.66 -25.49
N LYS A 201 26.24 -1.67 -25.83
CA LYS A 201 26.47 -2.49 -27.04
C LYS A 201 26.19 -1.67 -28.31
N THR A 202 27.15 -1.63 -29.24
CA THR A 202 27.16 -0.75 -30.44
C THR A 202 26.34 -1.29 -31.61
N ASP A 203 26.28 -2.61 -31.82
CA ASP A 203 25.57 -3.21 -32.97
C ASP A 203 24.04 -3.03 -32.93
N SER A 204 23.54 -2.47 -31.83
CA SER A 204 22.12 -2.29 -31.51
C SER A 204 21.63 -0.84 -31.57
N ASP A 205 22.43 0.10 -32.07
CA ASP A 205 22.14 1.53 -32.04
C ASP A 205 20.85 1.93 -32.80
N LYS A 206 20.40 1.12 -33.76
CA LYS A 206 19.09 1.31 -34.43
C LYS A 206 17.89 0.88 -33.59
N ASN A 207 18.08 0.03 -32.59
CA ASN A 207 17.00 -0.54 -31.76
C ASN A 207 16.92 0.08 -30.36
N ASN A 208 18.00 0.71 -29.84
CA ASN A 208 17.90 1.40 -28.57
C ASN A 208 17.16 2.74 -28.73
N THR A 209 16.02 2.82 -28.03
CA THR A 209 15.12 3.96 -28.04
C THR A 209 15.76 5.29 -27.66
N ILE A 210 16.71 5.31 -26.72
CA ILE A 210 17.38 6.56 -26.31
C ILE A 210 18.13 7.17 -27.50
N TYR A 211 18.86 6.34 -28.23
CA TYR A 211 19.60 6.76 -29.42
C TYR A 211 18.67 7.21 -30.55
N ARG A 212 17.54 6.51 -30.76
CA ARG A 212 16.54 6.90 -31.77
C ARG A 212 15.91 8.26 -31.48
N GLU A 213 15.51 8.51 -30.23
CA GLU A 213 14.87 9.78 -29.87
C GLU A 213 15.85 10.95 -29.95
N ILE A 214 17.10 10.78 -29.53
CA ILE A 214 18.11 11.84 -29.62
C ILE A 214 18.50 12.10 -31.09
N SER A 215 18.68 11.05 -31.91
CA SER A 215 19.02 11.19 -33.33
C SER A 215 17.91 11.83 -34.17
N LYS A 216 16.65 11.82 -33.72
CA LYS A 216 15.54 12.56 -34.35
C LYS A 216 15.65 14.06 -34.14
N VAL A 217 16.15 14.46 -32.97
CA VAL A 217 16.26 15.86 -32.57
C VAL A 217 17.54 16.49 -33.13
N GLU A 218 18.64 15.72 -33.19
CA GLU A 218 19.94 16.23 -33.62
C GLU A 218 20.41 15.59 -34.94
N LYS A 219 20.12 16.25 -36.07
CA LYS A 219 20.50 15.77 -37.42
C LYS A 219 22.02 15.61 -37.59
N GLU A 220 22.81 16.37 -36.84
CA GLU A 220 24.28 16.35 -36.86
C GLU A 220 24.86 15.04 -36.31
N MET A 221 24.12 14.34 -35.45
CA MET A 221 24.55 13.04 -34.89
C MET A 221 24.70 11.93 -35.93
N LYS A 222 24.07 12.05 -37.09
CA LYS A 222 24.17 11.07 -38.18
C LYS A 222 25.56 11.01 -38.82
N LYS A 223 26.43 12.00 -38.55
CA LYS A 223 27.78 12.12 -39.13
C LYS A 223 28.89 11.68 -38.18
N LEU A 224 28.58 11.42 -36.91
CA LEU A 224 29.56 11.08 -35.88
C LEU A 224 29.94 9.60 -35.95
N ASN A 225 31.18 9.28 -35.56
CA ASN A 225 31.54 7.88 -35.31
C ASN A 225 30.90 7.36 -34.01
N TYR A 226 30.92 6.05 -33.78
CA TYR A 226 30.23 5.45 -32.63
C TYR A 226 30.71 5.96 -31.27
N SER A 227 31.99 6.29 -31.12
CA SER A 227 32.53 6.82 -29.87
C SER A 227 32.01 8.23 -29.63
N GLU A 228 32.13 9.09 -30.65
CA GLU A 228 31.66 10.48 -30.61
C GLU A 228 30.14 10.56 -30.37
N PHE A 229 29.37 9.66 -31.01
CA PHE A 229 27.94 9.57 -30.82
C PHE A 229 27.56 9.23 -29.37
N LYS A 230 28.21 8.22 -28.79
CA LYS A 230 27.98 7.83 -27.38
C LYS A 230 28.35 8.94 -26.40
N ASP A 231 29.46 9.63 -26.64
CA ASP A 231 29.91 10.74 -25.79
C ASP A 231 28.91 11.90 -25.85
N LYS A 232 28.42 12.24 -27.05
CA LYS A 232 27.43 13.30 -27.22
C LYS A 232 26.06 12.94 -26.61
N VAL A 233 25.62 11.69 -26.73
CA VAL A 233 24.41 11.20 -26.04
C VAL A 233 24.56 11.28 -24.52
N ALA A 234 25.71 10.89 -23.98
CA ALA A 234 25.99 10.99 -22.55
C ALA A 234 25.98 12.45 -22.06
N GLU A 235 26.50 13.39 -22.86
CA GLU A 235 26.44 14.83 -22.57
C GLU A 235 25.00 15.33 -22.45
N ILE A 236 24.14 15.06 -23.44
CA ILE A 236 22.73 15.46 -23.46
C ILE A 236 21.96 14.86 -22.28
N VAL A 237 22.21 13.58 -21.98
CA VAL A 237 21.59 12.91 -20.83
C VAL A 237 22.04 13.56 -19.54
N ASN A 238 23.33 13.87 -19.39
CA ASN A 238 23.87 14.56 -18.21
C ASN A 238 23.27 15.95 -18.02
N GLU A 239 23.08 16.72 -19.08
CA GLU A 239 22.43 18.04 -19.00
C GLU A 239 21.00 17.91 -18.44
N LYS A 240 20.21 16.98 -18.99
CA LYS A 240 18.84 16.73 -18.53
C LYS A 240 18.80 16.21 -17.09
N LEU A 241 19.71 15.30 -16.71
CA LEU A 241 19.82 14.81 -15.35
C LEU A 241 20.25 15.89 -14.38
N GLY A 242 21.16 16.80 -14.77
CA GLY A 242 21.60 17.92 -13.95
C GLY A 242 20.45 18.85 -13.55
N ILE A 243 19.49 19.09 -14.45
CA ILE A 243 18.27 19.86 -14.14
C ILE A 243 17.43 19.14 -13.06
N ILE A 244 17.25 17.83 -13.20
CA ILE A 244 16.50 17.00 -12.24
C ILE A 244 17.21 16.98 -10.89
N GLN A 245 18.53 16.78 -10.88
CA GLN A 245 19.36 16.72 -9.68
C GLN A 245 19.37 18.04 -8.92
N LYS A 246 19.45 19.19 -9.62
CA LYS A 246 19.32 20.51 -9.01
C LYS A 246 17.97 20.70 -8.32
N ARG A 247 16.88 20.31 -8.98
CA ARG A 247 15.53 20.37 -8.39
C ARG A 247 15.40 19.42 -7.21
N TYR A 248 15.91 18.19 -7.32
CA TYR A 248 15.94 17.21 -6.24
C TYR A 248 16.60 17.79 -4.98
N SER A 249 17.78 18.39 -5.11
CA SER A 249 18.48 19.05 -4.00
C SER A 249 17.68 20.20 -3.37
N ASN A 250 16.87 20.92 -4.15
CA ASN A 250 16.00 21.98 -3.63
C ASN A 250 14.77 21.43 -2.88
N TYR A 251 14.28 20.25 -3.24
CA TYR A 251 13.12 19.63 -2.56
C TYR A 251 13.52 18.85 -1.31
N LEU A 252 14.71 18.24 -1.29
CA LEU A 252 15.14 17.35 -0.21
C LEU A 252 15.01 17.97 1.21
N PRO A 253 15.36 19.24 1.47
CA PRO A 253 15.22 19.84 2.80
C PRO A 253 13.77 20.06 3.25
N LYS A 254 12.84 20.23 2.30
CA LYS A 254 11.42 20.54 2.57
C LYS A 254 10.47 19.37 2.33
N ILE A 255 10.99 18.21 1.94
CA ILE A 255 10.16 17.08 1.50
C ILE A 255 9.33 16.48 2.64
N SER A 256 9.85 16.51 3.87
CA SER A 256 9.14 15.99 5.05
C SER A 256 7.85 16.76 5.30
N GLU A 257 7.90 18.09 5.27
CA GLU A 257 6.73 18.95 5.46
C GLU A 257 5.68 18.74 4.35
N ILE A 258 6.15 18.64 3.09
CA ILE A 258 5.27 18.37 1.95
C ILE A 258 4.55 17.01 2.11
N LEU A 259 5.30 15.97 2.50
CA LEU A 259 4.73 14.64 2.73
C LEU A 259 3.76 14.64 3.90
N GLU A 260 4.05 15.32 5.00
CA GLU A 260 3.15 15.39 6.16
C GLU A 260 1.80 16.02 5.80
N LYS A 261 1.83 17.17 5.10
CA LYS A 261 0.63 17.83 4.59
C LYS A 261 -0.18 16.92 3.66
N ASN A 262 0.49 16.25 2.74
CA ASN A 262 -0.16 15.34 1.79
C ASN A 262 -0.73 14.10 2.50
N ASN A 263 0.03 13.47 3.40
CA ASN A 263 -0.40 12.33 4.20
C ASN A 263 -1.67 12.65 4.99
N GLN A 264 -1.72 13.82 5.64
CA GLN A 264 -2.91 14.25 6.38
C GLN A 264 -4.13 14.45 5.47
N TYR A 265 -3.94 15.05 4.29
CA TYR A 265 -5.00 15.20 3.29
C TYR A 265 -5.54 13.85 2.83
N LEU A 266 -4.68 12.92 2.41
CA LEU A 266 -5.09 11.61 1.91
C LEU A 266 -5.68 10.73 3.02
N LYS A 267 -5.15 10.80 4.24
CA LYS A 267 -5.75 10.13 5.40
C LYS A 267 -7.19 10.56 5.63
N ASN A 268 -7.46 11.86 5.59
CA ASN A 268 -8.82 12.38 5.73
C ASN A 268 -9.75 11.94 4.59
N LEU A 269 -9.24 11.90 3.36
CA LEU A 269 -9.99 11.44 2.19
C LEU A 269 -10.33 9.94 2.30
N ALA A 270 -9.34 9.10 2.59
CA ALA A 270 -9.51 7.66 2.77
C ALA A 270 -10.44 7.34 3.95
N LYS A 271 -10.28 8.04 5.09
CA LYS A 271 -11.16 7.88 6.24
C LYS A 271 -12.60 8.18 5.91
N LYS A 272 -12.87 9.23 5.12
CA LYS A 272 -14.23 9.55 4.66
C LYS A 272 -14.84 8.42 3.83
N LYS A 273 -14.05 7.77 2.96
CA LYS A 273 -14.47 6.63 2.14
C LYS A 273 -14.80 5.40 3.00
N ILE A 274 -13.97 5.06 3.99
CA ILE A 274 -14.21 3.91 4.86
C ILE A 274 -15.33 4.16 5.88
N THR A 275 -15.25 5.25 6.63
CA THR A 275 -16.10 5.42 7.82
C THR A 275 -17.48 5.97 7.54
N LYS A 276 -17.69 6.62 6.38
CA LYS A 276 -18.92 7.31 5.93
C LYS A 276 -19.96 7.50 7.05
N GLN A 277 -19.58 8.26 8.09
CA GLN A 277 -20.21 8.38 9.42
C GLN A 277 -21.40 7.44 9.68
N GLU A 278 -21.16 6.13 9.73
CA GLU A 278 -22.22 5.12 9.95
C GLU A 278 -23.01 5.39 11.24
N SER A 279 -22.32 5.86 12.30
CA SER A 279 -22.92 6.22 13.58
C SER A 279 -23.91 7.39 13.52
N GLN A 280 -23.89 8.17 12.44
CA GLN A 280 -24.81 9.29 12.22
C GLN A 280 -25.98 8.93 11.30
N LYS A 281 -26.00 7.71 10.74
CA LYS A 281 -27.09 7.29 9.85
C LYS A 281 -28.30 6.84 10.66
N ASN A 282 -29.49 7.12 10.13
CA ASN A 282 -30.76 6.80 10.79
C ASN A 282 -30.87 5.32 11.21
N TYR A 283 -30.40 4.38 10.38
CA TYR A 283 -30.47 2.96 10.73
C TYR A 283 -29.66 2.61 11.97
N PHE A 284 -28.57 3.32 12.25
CA PHE A 284 -27.74 3.09 13.43
C PHE A 284 -28.49 3.49 14.71
N PHE A 285 -29.17 4.63 14.69
CA PHE A 285 -30.09 5.02 15.76
C PHE A 285 -31.23 4.00 15.92
N SER A 286 -31.84 3.56 14.82
CA SER A 286 -32.88 2.52 14.86
C SER A 286 -32.35 1.19 15.43
N LEU A 287 -31.09 0.83 15.14
CA LEU A 287 -30.45 -0.36 15.69
C LEU A 287 -30.26 -0.23 17.21
N LEU A 288 -29.79 0.92 17.69
CA LEU A 288 -29.65 1.17 19.13
C LEU A 288 -31.00 1.11 19.85
N THR A 289 -32.05 1.69 19.26
CA THR A 289 -33.40 1.60 19.81
C THR A 289 -33.90 0.15 19.86
N LYS A 290 -33.67 -0.64 18.80
CA LYS A 290 -34.02 -2.07 18.78
C LYS A 290 -33.26 -2.86 19.85
N ILE A 291 -31.96 -2.62 20.02
CA ILE A 291 -31.18 -3.25 21.09
C ILE A 291 -31.78 -2.89 22.46
N ASP A 292 -32.18 -1.64 22.66
CA ASP A 292 -32.81 -1.21 23.91
C ASP A 292 -34.17 -1.87 24.15
N GLU A 293 -34.95 -2.13 23.11
CA GLU A 293 -36.20 -2.90 23.18
C GLU A 293 -35.95 -4.38 23.49
N GLU A 294 -34.95 -5.00 22.87
CA GLU A 294 -34.53 -6.38 23.14
C GLU A 294 -34.18 -6.58 24.63
N TYR A 295 -33.38 -5.67 25.21
CA TYR A 295 -33.04 -5.72 26.64
C TYR A 295 -34.25 -5.53 27.58
N LYS A 296 -35.36 -4.96 27.12
CA LYS A 296 -36.61 -4.85 27.88
C LYS A 296 -37.46 -6.12 27.79
N ASN A 297 -37.47 -6.75 26.62
CA ASN A 297 -38.35 -7.88 26.32
C ASN A 297 -37.71 -9.24 26.59
N TYR A 298 -36.38 -9.32 26.58
CA TYR A 298 -35.63 -10.56 26.72
C TYR A 298 -34.55 -10.48 27.79
N LYS A 299 -34.19 -11.65 28.33
CA LYS A 299 -33.08 -11.79 29.26
C LYS A 299 -31.76 -11.83 28.50
N CYS A 300 -31.21 -10.65 28.22
CA CYS A 300 -29.97 -10.47 27.48
C CYS A 300 -28.74 -10.51 28.40
N TRP A 301 -27.66 -11.13 27.91
CA TRP A 301 -26.38 -11.26 28.61
C TRP A 301 -25.21 -10.85 27.67
N PRO A 302 -24.15 -10.18 28.19
CA PRO A 302 -24.06 -9.62 29.53
C PRO A 302 -25.14 -8.57 29.75
N ARG A 303 -25.47 -8.32 31.02
CA ARG A 303 -26.45 -7.27 31.35
C ARG A 303 -26.01 -5.94 30.74
N LYS A 304 -26.97 -5.08 30.39
CA LYS A 304 -26.69 -3.84 29.64
C LYS A 304 -25.66 -2.97 30.35
N GLU A 305 -25.75 -2.88 31.67
CA GLU A 305 -24.79 -2.19 32.50
C GLU A 305 -23.39 -2.77 32.35
N ASN A 306 -23.22 -4.08 32.16
CA ASN A 306 -21.93 -4.74 32.00
C ASN A 306 -21.35 -4.63 30.58
N VAL A 307 -22.10 -4.15 29.59
CA VAL A 307 -21.54 -3.88 28.26
C VAL A 307 -20.43 -2.83 28.39
N PHE A 308 -19.28 -3.13 27.80
CA PHE A 308 -18.05 -2.34 27.92
C PHE A 308 -17.61 -2.03 29.36
N ARG A 309 -17.85 -2.97 30.29
CA ARG A 309 -17.47 -2.85 31.70
C ARG A 309 -16.02 -2.40 31.91
N LEU A 310 -15.11 -2.84 31.05
CA LEU A 310 -13.69 -2.47 31.07
C LEU A 310 -13.47 -0.95 31.27
N PHE A 311 -14.19 -0.11 30.55
CA PHE A 311 -13.99 1.35 30.58
C PHE A 311 -14.49 2.02 31.86
N ARG A 312 -15.24 1.30 32.71
CA ARG A 312 -15.63 1.80 34.03
C ARG A 312 -14.71 1.29 35.14
N GLU A 313 -14.13 0.11 34.95
CA GLU A 313 -13.27 -0.54 35.94
C GLU A 313 -11.81 -0.08 35.81
N ILE A 314 -11.36 0.27 34.60
CA ILE A 314 -9.99 0.68 34.32
C ILE A 314 -9.99 2.05 33.65
N SER A 315 -9.22 2.97 34.22
CA SER A 315 -9.00 4.30 33.65
C SER A 315 -8.33 4.19 32.28
N LEU A 316 -8.80 4.97 31.31
CA LEU A 316 -8.37 4.88 29.90
C LEU A 316 -6.86 5.08 29.71
N ASP A 317 -6.21 5.87 30.56
CA ASP A 317 -4.75 6.10 30.55
C ASP A 317 -3.94 4.84 30.88
N LYS A 318 -4.54 3.85 31.56
CA LYS A 318 -3.91 2.56 31.87
C LYS A 318 -4.13 1.51 30.77
N ILE A 319 -5.05 1.75 29.84
CA ILE A 319 -5.39 0.80 28.78
C ILE A 319 -4.43 0.99 27.60
N LYS A 320 -3.59 -0.01 27.35
CA LYS A 320 -2.63 0.01 26.23
C LYS A 320 -3.22 -0.56 24.94
N VAL A 321 -3.99 -1.63 25.03
CA VAL A 321 -4.60 -2.34 23.89
C VAL A 321 -5.97 -2.86 24.31
N VAL A 322 -6.97 -2.71 23.45
CA VAL A 322 -8.30 -3.33 23.58
C VAL A 322 -8.52 -4.24 22.38
N ILE A 323 -8.78 -5.52 22.64
CA ILE A 323 -9.18 -6.48 21.63
C ILE A 323 -10.65 -6.80 21.88
N LEU A 324 -11.51 -6.48 20.90
CA LEU A 324 -12.91 -6.85 20.93
C LEU A 324 -13.06 -8.17 20.17
N GLY A 325 -13.42 -9.23 20.88
CA GLY A 325 -13.71 -10.54 20.32
C GLY A 325 -15.12 -10.97 20.67
N GLN A 326 -15.74 -11.73 19.77
CA GLN A 326 -16.97 -12.46 20.09
C GLN A 326 -16.55 -13.82 20.64
N ASP A 327 -16.17 -13.87 21.93
CA ASP A 327 -16.04 -15.15 22.63
C ASP A 327 -17.33 -15.37 23.42
N PRO A 328 -18.18 -16.33 23.02
CA PRO A 328 -19.43 -16.57 23.73
C PRO A 328 -19.11 -17.09 25.14
N TYR A 329 -19.68 -16.44 26.15
CA TYR A 329 -19.68 -16.98 27.49
C TYR A 329 -20.30 -18.39 27.48
N HIS A 330 -19.60 -19.34 28.09
CA HIS A 330 -20.06 -20.74 28.13
C HIS A 330 -21.42 -20.89 28.85
N LEU A 331 -21.76 -19.95 29.75
CA LEU A 331 -23.04 -19.88 30.43
C LEU A 331 -23.55 -18.42 30.43
N PRO A 332 -24.85 -18.16 30.17
CA PRO A 332 -25.38 -16.80 30.14
C PRO A 332 -25.16 -16.04 31.46
N GLU A 333 -25.32 -16.70 32.61
CA GLU A 333 -25.21 -16.05 33.92
C GLU A 333 -23.77 -15.76 34.39
N VAL A 334 -22.75 -16.16 33.62
CA VAL A 334 -21.35 -15.80 33.90
C VAL A 334 -20.85 -14.64 33.04
N ALA A 335 -21.69 -14.17 32.11
CA ALA A 335 -21.39 -13.06 31.22
C ALA A 335 -21.27 -11.73 31.99
N ASP A 336 -20.05 -11.23 32.13
CA ASP A 336 -19.74 -10.04 32.93
C ASP A 336 -19.22 -8.84 32.12
N GLY A 337 -19.19 -8.95 30.80
CA GLY A 337 -18.75 -7.89 29.89
C GLY A 337 -17.24 -7.81 29.64
N LEU A 338 -16.46 -8.73 30.20
CA LEU A 338 -15.03 -8.87 29.96
C LEU A 338 -14.72 -10.24 29.32
N ALA A 339 -13.81 -10.27 28.34
CA ALA A 339 -13.37 -11.53 27.72
C ALA A 339 -12.64 -12.40 28.75
N PHE A 340 -12.87 -13.72 28.71
CA PHE A 340 -12.28 -14.73 29.60
C PHE A 340 -12.56 -14.56 31.11
N SER A 341 -13.29 -13.51 31.51
CA SER A 341 -13.61 -13.17 32.91
C SER A 341 -14.98 -13.70 33.32
N THR A 342 -15.14 -13.97 34.61
CA THR A 342 -16.46 -14.19 35.21
C THR A 342 -16.54 -13.59 36.61
N GLN A 343 -17.75 -13.20 37.04
CA GLN A 343 -17.99 -12.74 38.41
C GLN A 343 -18.22 -13.89 39.42
N LYS A 344 -18.36 -15.14 38.96
CA LYS A 344 -18.52 -16.29 39.87
C LYS A 344 -17.14 -16.77 40.31
N ASN A 345 -16.68 -16.32 41.48
CA ASN A 345 -15.37 -16.70 42.05
C ASN A 345 -15.16 -18.23 42.13
N ASN A 346 -16.22 -19.03 42.22
CA ASN A 346 -16.16 -20.50 42.28
C ASN A 346 -16.17 -21.18 40.90
N TYR A 347 -16.09 -20.42 39.80
CA TYR A 347 -16.12 -20.93 38.44
C TYR A 347 -15.01 -20.27 37.60
N ILE A 348 -14.11 -21.10 37.06
CA ILE A 348 -13.04 -20.68 36.15
C ILE A 348 -13.32 -21.35 34.79
N PRO A 349 -13.56 -20.57 33.71
CA PRO A 349 -13.73 -21.10 32.35
C PRO A 349 -12.56 -21.96 31.89
N ALA A 350 -12.80 -22.91 30.97
CA ALA A 350 -11.74 -23.78 30.45
C ALA A 350 -10.60 -22.98 29.78
N SER A 351 -10.95 -21.97 28.99
CA SER A 351 -9.97 -21.06 28.38
C SER A 351 -9.11 -20.36 29.42
N LEU A 352 -9.71 -19.91 30.54
CA LEU A 352 -8.99 -19.24 31.61
C LEU A 352 -8.08 -20.20 32.40
N LYS A 353 -8.51 -21.46 32.59
CA LYS A 353 -7.66 -22.51 33.19
C LYS A 353 -6.41 -22.75 32.36
N ASN A 354 -6.55 -22.81 31.03
CA ASN A 354 -5.41 -22.98 30.13
C ASN A 354 -4.46 -21.77 30.23
N ILE A 355 -4.98 -20.54 30.19
CA ILE A 355 -4.17 -19.32 30.36
C ILE A 355 -3.39 -19.34 31.68
N PHE A 356 -4.05 -19.73 32.78
CA PHE A 356 -3.40 -19.83 34.10
C PHE A 356 -2.34 -20.94 34.17
N LEU A 357 -2.57 -22.06 33.48
CA LEU A 357 -1.60 -23.14 33.39
C LEU A 357 -0.34 -22.69 32.63
N GLU A 358 -0.51 -22.06 31.47
CA GLU A 358 0.60 -21.52 30.67
C GLU A 358 1.37 -20.45 31.45
N LEU A 359 0.67 -19.51 32.11
CA LEU A 359 1.31 -18.50 32.98
C LEU A 359 2.18 -19.14 34.08
N SER A 360 1.66 -20.18 34.73
CA SER A 360 2.39 -20.91 35.76
C SER A 360 3.62 -21.63 35.19
N GLN A 361 3.49 -22.25 34.01
CA GLN A 361 4.59 -22.97 33.37
C GLN A 361 5.68 -22.05 32.82
N ASP A 362 5.29 -20.93 32.21
CA ASP A 362 6.22 -20.01 31.54
C ASP A 362 6.88 -19.04 32.51
N LEU A 363 6.13 -18.52 33.49
CA LEU A 363 6.58 -17.44 34.37
C LEU A 363 6.74 -17.87 35.83
N ASN A 364 6.47 -19.14 36.15
CA ASN A 364 6.57 -19.71 37.49
C ASN A 364 5.77 -18.91 38.55
N CYS A 365 4.65 -18.31 38.14
CA CYS A 365 3.77 -17.53 38.99
C CYS A 365 2.57 -18.36 39.48
N SER A 366 2.18 -18.19 40.74
CA SER A 366 0.97 -18.83 41.26
C SER A 366 -0.28 -18.31 40.52
N PRO A 367 -1.13 -19.19 39.96
CA PRO A 367 -2.30 -18.75 39.23
C PRO A 367 -3.32 -18.06 40.16
N PRO A 368 -4.02 -17.02 39.68
CA PRO A 368 -5.06 -16.35 40.46
C PRO A 368 -6.16 -17.33 40.88
N THR A 369 -6.68 -17.15 42.10
CA THR A 369 -7.81 -17.94 42.61
C THR A 369 -9.18 -17.39 42.19
N LYS A 370 -9.20 -16.18 41.62
CA LYS A 370 -10.41 -15.50 41.13
C LYS A 370 -10.48 -15.58 39.61
N SER A 371 -11.70 -15.71 39.10
CA SER A 371 -12.01 -15.68 37.67
C SER A 371 -12.35 -14.28 37.15
N ASN A 372 -12.40 -13.28 38.02
CA ASN A 372 -12.47 -11.89 37.58
C ASN A 372 -11.06 -11.45 37.18
N LEU A 373 -10.93 -10.93 35.96
CA LEU A 373 -9.64 -10.52 35.38
C LEU A 373 -9.35 -9.03 35.61
N LEU A 374 -9.81 -8.49 36.74
CA LEU A 374 -9.51 -7.12 37.10
C LEU A 374 -8.12 -7.03 37.76
N PRO A 375 -7.36 -5.94 37.51
CA PRO A 375 -6.01 -5.75 38.04
C PRO A 375 -5.90 -5.77 39.56
#